data_AF-A0A7C6SR46-F1
#
_entry.id   AF-A0A7C6SR46-F1
#
_cell.length_a   1.000
_cell.length_b   1.000
_cell.length_c   1.000
_cell.angle_alpha   90.00
_cell.angle_beta   90.00
_cell.angle_gamma   90.00
#
_symmetry.space_group_name_H-M   'P 1'
#
loop_
_entity.id
_entity.type
_entity.pdbx_description
1 polymer ?
#
loop_
_entity_poly.entity_id
_entity_poly.type
_entity_poly.pdbx_seq_one_letter_code
_entity_poly.pdbx_strand_id
1 'polypeptide(L)'
;HKPYQVVYSRAVGVLEHNPFSWEVERKNHAFVRREELSRTSLMMDETMDEWLARMSLDERRTFVDTLYEVLSASESKTLGELVKNPRRSAERMLKAMKGIDPMTRKAVRQLIARFFSVGAEVLVSRTAEALGIDQDKDDEPPEKSITSE
;
A
#
# COMPACT_ATOMS: atom_id res chain seq x y z
N HIS A 1 -6.83 -13.09 12.31
CA HIS A 1 -7.69 -12.84 11.13
C HIS A 1 -8.61 -14.02 10.85
N LYS A 2 -9.75 -13.76 10.18
CA LYS A 2 -10.58 -14.82 9.59
C LYS A 2 -9.82 -15.45 8.40
N PRO A 3 -10.11 -16.70 8.01
CA PRO A 3 -9.51 -17.31 6.82
C PRO A 3 -9.79 -16.47 5.58
N TYR A 4 -8.77 -16.26 4.76
CA TYR A 4 -8.82 -15.47 3.52
C TYR A 4 -8.13 -16.19 2.36
N GLN A 5 -8.38 -15.73 1.14
CA GLN A 5 -7.66 -16.15 -0.07
C GLN A 5 -7.03 -14.92 -0.70
N VAL A 6 -5.79 -15.07 -1.17
CA VAL A 6 -5.07 -13.99 -1.86
C VAL A 6 -5.21 -14.19 -3.37
N VAL A 7 -5.69 -13.16 -4.05
CA VAL A 7 -5.85 -13.13 -5.50
C VAL A 7 -4.74 -12.28 -6.10
N TYR A 8 -4.10 -12.78 -7.16
CA TYR A 8 -3.10 -12.01 -7.89
C TYR A 8 -3.76 -10.86 -8.65
N SER A 9 -3.17 -9.68 -8.54
CA SER A 9 -3.54 -8.47 -9.26
C SER A 9 -2.36 -7.99 -10.09
N ARG A 10 -2.61 -7.64 -11.35
CA ARG A 10 -1.61 -6.97 -12.21
C ARG A 10 -1.45 -5.47 -11.89
N ALA A 11 -2.38 -4.91 -11.12
CA ALA A 11 -2.28 -3.55 -10.59
C ALA A 11 -1.49 -3.55 -9.29
N VAL A 12 -1.23 -2.36 -8.77
CA VAL A 12 -0.26 -2.11 -7.72
C VAL A 12 -0.83 -1.16 -6.69
N GLY A 13 -0.55 -1.44 -5.42
CA GLY A 13 -0.91 -0.56 -4.32
C GLY A 13 -2.41 -0.37 -4.24
N VAL A 14 -2.89 0.87 -4.07
CA VAL A 14 -4.34 1.11 -3.99
C VAL A 14 -5.10 0.65 -5.24
N LEU A 15 -4.46 0.62 -6.42
CA LEU A 15 -5.11 0.21 -7.66
C LEU A 15 -5.44 -1.29 -7.70
N GLU A 16 -4.89 -2.10 -6.79
CA GLU A 16 -5.28 -3.51 -6.61
C GLU A 16 -6.75 -3.66 -6.18
N HIS A 17 -7.37 -2.61 -5.65
CA HIS A 17 -8.79 -2.59 -5.31
C HIS A 17 -9.71 -2.51 -6.53
N ASN A 18 -9.16 -2.39 -7.74
CA ASN A 18 -9.92 -2.51 -8.98
C ASN A 18 -10.05 -3.99 -9.36
N PRO A 19 -11.24 -4.62 -9.29
CA PRO A 19 -11.38 -6.05 -9.59
C PRO A 19 -10.98 -6.42 -11.02
N PHE A 20 -10.99 -5.46 -11.96
CA PHE A 20 -10.53 -5.68 -13.34
C PHE A 20 -9.00 -5.80 -13.48
N SER A 21 -8.25 -5.62 -12.40
CA SER A 21 -6.83 -5.96 -12.36
C SER A 21 -6.57 -7.38 -11.89
N TRP A 22 -7.58 -8.08 -11.36
CA TRP A 22 -7.42 -9.44 -10.83
C TRP A 22 -7.34 -10.44 -11.96
N GLU A 23 -6.38 -11.35 -11.86
CA GLU A 23 -6.12 -12.30 -12.92
C GLU A 23 -6.95 -13.56 -12.78
N VAL A 24 -7.41 -14.08 -13.91
CA VAL A 24 -8.21 -15.30 -14.00
C VAL A 24 -7.54 -16.31 -14.94
N GLU A 25 -7.45 -17.56 -14.51
CA GLU A 25 -7.05 -18.67 -15.35
C GLU A 25 -8.17 -19.05 -16.32
N ARG A 26 -7.95 -18.84 -17.62
CA ARG A 26 -8.96 -19.13 -18.65
C ARG A 26 -9.42 -20.59 -18.66
N LYS A 27 -8.52 -21.55 -18.38
CA LYS A 27 -8.84 -22.98 -18.46
C LYS A 27 -9.82 -23.44 -17.36
N ASN A 28 -9.65 -22.89 -16.16
CA ASN A 28 -10.34 -23.35 -14.96
C ASN A 28 -11.41 -22.37 -14.46
N HIS A 29 -11.57 -21.21 -15.14
CA HIS A 29 -12.45 -20.11 -14.72
C HIS A 29 -12.25 -19.70 -13.25
N ALA A 30 -11.01 -19.73 -12.79
CA ALA A 30 -10.64 -19.47 -11.39
C ALA A 30 -9.71 -18.26 -11.30
N PHE A 31 -9.69 -17.59 -10.15
CA PHE A 31 -8.70 -16.55 -9.87
C PHE A 31 -7.30 -17.16 -9.75
N VAL A 32 -6.31 -16.49 -10.32
CA VAL A 32 -4.90 -16.79 -10.04
C VAL A 32 -4.65 -16.44 -8.58
N ARG A 33 -4.21 -17.42 -7.78
CA ARG A 33 -3.99 -17.24 -6.34
C ARG A 33 -2.53 -16.96 -6.00
N ARG A 34 -2.32 -16.40 -4.81
CA ARG A 34 -1.04 -16.31 -4.13
C ARG A 34 -1.16 -16.96 -2.76
N GLU A 35 -0.03 -17.45 -2.24
CA GLU A 35 0.03 -18.07 -0.91
C GLU A 35 -0.03 -17.02 0.19
N GLU A 36 0.55 -15.85 -0.07
CA GLU A 36 0.69 -14.77 0.90
C GLU A 36 0.34 -13.39 0.30
N LEU A 37 0.06 -12.45 1.19
CA LEU A 37 -0.09 -11.04 0.85
C LEU A 37 1.26 -10.46 0.43
N SER A 38 1.24 -9.43 -0.42
CA SER A 38 2.47 -8.72 -0.75
C SER A 38 3.06 -8.05 0.50
N ARG A 39 4.39 -7.89 0.53
CA ARG A 39 5.10 -7.15 1.59
C ARG A 39 4.48 -5.77 1.83
N THR A 40 4.05 -5.11 0.76
CA THR A 40 3.44 -3.78 0.82
C THR A 40 2.04 -3.81 1.43
N SER A 41 1.25 -4.85 1.15
CA SER A 41 -0.05 -5.08 1.79
C SER A 41 0.12 -5.36 3.29
N LEU A 42 1.10 -6.19 3.66
CA LEU A 42 1.42 -6.50 5.06
C LEU A 42 1.85 -5.24 5.83
N MET A 43 2.74 -4.42 5.26
CA MET A 43 3.16 -3.15 5.87
C MET A 43 1.97 -2.20 6.11
N MET A 44 1.03 -2.13 5.16
CA MET A 44 -0.17 -1.29 5.31
C MET A 44 -1.10 -1.84 6.40
N ASP A 45 -1.30 -3.16 6.43
CA ASP A 45 -2.09 -3.86 7.44
C ASP A 45 -1.55 -3.59 8.85
N GLU A 46 -0.24 -3.80 9.06
CA GLU A 46 0.45 -3.52 10.32
C GLU A 46 0.30 -2.05 10.75
N THR A 47 0.45 -1.11 9.81
CA THR A 47 0.33 0.32 10.09
C THR A 47 -1.09 0.68 10.56
N MET A 48 -2.11 0.13 9.91
CA MET A 48 -3.51 0.37 10.28
C MET A 48 -3.83 -0.28 11.63
N ASP A 49 -3.42 -1.54 11.81
CA ASP A 49 -3.68 -2.30 13.04
C ASP A 49 -3.02 -1.65 14.25
N GLU A 50 -1.75 -1.23 14.14
CA GLU A 50 -1.04 -0.55 15.22
C GLU A 50 -1.78 0.72 15.69
N TRP A 51 -2.32 1.50 14.75
CA TRP A 51 -3.00 2.74 15.10
C TRP A 51 -4.40 2.51 15.63
N LEU A 52 -5.18 1.66 14.95
CA LEU A 52 -6.54 1.35 15.38
C LEU A 52 -6.50 0.71 16.78
N ALA A 53 -5.53 -0.16 17.06
CA ALA A 53 -5.36 -0.78 18.38
C ALA A 53 -5.13 0.24 19.51
N ARG A 54 -4.56 1.41 19.21
CA ARG A 54 -4.26 2.47 20.20
C ARG A 54 -5.38 3.50 20.35
N MET A 55 -6.43 3.43 19.54
CA MET A 55 -7.54 4.40 19.53
C MET A 55 -8.80 3.81 20.17
N SER A 56 -9.45 4.63 20.99
CA SER A 56 -10.85 4.46 21.39
C SER A 56 -11.79 4.54 20.18
N LEU A 57 -13.04 4.12 20.35
CA LEU A 57 -14.02 4.15 19.26
C LEU A 57 -14.27 5.57 18.72
N ASP A 58 -14.29 6.58 19.60
CA ASP A 58 -14.48 7.98 19.22
C ASP A 58 -13.26 8.55 18.49
N GLU A 59 -12.04 8.16 18.89
CA GLU A 59 -10.81 8.52 18.18
C GLU A 59 -10.75 7.87 16.80
N ARG A 60 -11.15 6.60 16.68
CA ARG A 60 -11.25 5.93 15.38
C ARG A 60 -12.23 6.63 14.45
N ARG A 61 -13.40 7.04 14.98
CA ARG A 61 -14.38 7.81 14.21
C ARG A 61 -13.79 9.12 13.72
N THR A 62 -13.22 9.91 14.63
CA THR A 62 -12.57 11.20 14.31
C THR A 62 -11.48 11.02 13.26
N PHE A 63 -10.65 9.99 13.42
CA PHE A 63 -9.59 9.65 12.47
C PHE A 63 -10.14 9.30 11.07
N VAL A 64 -11.14 8.42 10.98
CA VAL A 64 -11.73 8.00 9.71
C VAL A 64 -12.43 9.19 9.03
N ASP A 65 -13.23 9.96 9.76
CA ASP A 65 -13.92 11.15 9.23
C ASP A 65 -12.89 12.15 8.68
N THR A 66 -11.83 12.43 9.45
CA THR A 66 -10.75 13.33 9.02
C THR A 66 -10.00 12.80 7.80
N LEU A 67 -9.72 11.50 7.75
CA LEU A 67 -9.05 10.88 6.60
C LEU A 67 -9.90 11.05 5.32
N TYR A 68 -11.21 10.79 5.41
CA TYR A 68 -12.12 10.96 4.29
C TYR A 68 -12.26 12.41 3.85
N GLU A 69 -12.34 13.37 4.79
CA GLU A 69 -12.34 14.79 4.47
C GLU A 69 -11.08 15.20 3.70
N VAL A 70 -9.91 14.76 4.17
CA VAL A 70 -8.63 15.07 3.53
C VAL A 70 -8.56 14.46 2.14
N LEU A 71 -8.87 13.16 1.99
CA LEU A 71 -8.90 12.50 0.67
C LEU A 71 -9.86 13.20 -0.31
N SER A 72 -11.04 13.59 0.18
CA SER A 72 -12.07 14.27 -0.63
C SER A 72 -11.67 15.67 -1.06
N ALA A 73 -10.77 16.35 -0.33
CA ALA A 73 -10.24 17.66 -0.71
C ALA A 73 -9.42 17.63 -2.01
N SER A 74 -8.99 16.44 -2.47
CA SER A 74 -8.39 16.28 -3.78
C SER A 74 -9.37 16.59 -4.93
N GLU A 75 -10.69 16.57 -4.65
CA GLU A 75 -11.81 16.59 -5.62
C GLU A 75 -11.85 15.35 -6.54
N SER A 76 -11.08 14.31 -6.22
CA SER A 76 -11.08 13.05 -6.98
C SER A 76 -12.28 12.19 -6.59
N LYS A 77 -13.02 11.68 -7.57
CA LYS A 77 -14.17 10.79 -7.34
C LYS A 77 -13.76 9.33 -7.19
N THR A 78 -12.55 8.97 -7.62
CA THR A 78 -12.04 7.59 -7.57
C THR A 78 -10.59 7.57 -7.11
N LEU A 79 -10.16 6.41 -6.58
CA LEU A 79 -8.75 6.18 -6.25
C LEU A 79 -7.85 6.28 -7.49
N GLY A 80 -8.36 5.89 -8.67
CA GLY A 80 -7.68 6.06 -9.94
C GLY A 80 -7.42 7.52 -10.30
N GLU A 81 -8.42 8.39 -10.12
CA GLU A 81 -8.25 9.84 -10.31
C GLU A 81 -7.27 10.44 -9.31
N LEU A 82 -7.32 9.98 -8.06
CA LEU A 82 -6.45 10.43 -6.99
C LEU A 82 -4.96 10.22 -7.33
N VAL A 83 -4.63 9.05 -7.89
CA VAL A 83 -3.25 8.70 -8.28
C VAL A 83 -2.85 9.16 -9.68
N LYS A 84 -3.80 9.64 -10.50
CA LYS A 84 -3.50 10.18 -11.84
C LYS A 84 -2.67 11.47 -11.78
N ASN A 85 -2.89 12.30 -10.75
CA ASN A 85 -2.15 13.55 -10.52
C ASN A 85 -1.65 13.64 -9.07
N PRO A 86 -0.70 12.78 -8.65
CA PRO A 86 -0.39 12.56 -7.24
C PRO A 86 0.14 13.81 -6.55
N ARG A 87 0.91 14.66 -7.25
CA ARG A 87 1.39 15.95 -6.73
C ARG A 87 0.24 16.90 -6.38
N ARG A 88 -0.71 17.11 -7.30
CA ARG A 88 -1.87 18.00 -7.09
C ARG A 88 -2.79 17.47 -6.00
N SER A 89 -3.05 16.16 -6.02
CA SER A 89 -3.84 15.47 -5.00
C SER A 89 -3.21 15.65 -3.61
N ALA A 90 -1.91 15.37 -3.48
CA ALA A 90 -1.17 15.52 -2.23
C ALA A 90 -1.16 16.97 -1.74
N GLU A 91 -0.95 17.95 -2.61
CA GLU A 91 -0.96 19.36 -2.24
C GLU A 91 -2.32 19.79 -1.65
N ARG A 92 -3.43 19.39 -2.29
CA ARG A 92 -4.78 19.67 -1.82
C ARG A 92 -5.08 18.99 -0.49
N MET A 93 -4.69 17.72 -0.34
CA MET A 93 -4.79 16.99 0.93
C MET A 93 -3.99 17.67 2.05
N LEU A 94 -2.75 18.09 1.77
CA LEU A 94 -1.91 18.81 2.73
C LEU A 94 -2.52 20.14 3.16
N LYS A 95 -3.17 20.86 2.24
CA LYS A 95 -3.91 22.09 2.57
C LYS A 95 -5.13 21.80 3.46
N ALA A 96 -5.87 20.74 3.18
CA ALA A 96 -7.02 20.32 3.98
C ALA A 96 -6.62 19.89 5.41
N MET A 97 -5.37 19.50 5.61
CA MET A 97 -4.86 19.14 6.94
C MET A 97 -4.62 20.33 7.88
N LYS A 98 -4.82 21.58 7.42
CA LYS A 98 -4.75 22.77 8.26
C LYS A 98 -5.92 22.79 9.24
N GLY A 99 -5.62 22.98 10.54
CA GLY A 99 -6.64 23.08 11.58
C GLY A 99 -7.01 21.77 12.28
N ILE A 100 -6.61 20.61 11.74
CA ILE A 100 -6.74 19.31 12.43
C ILE A 100 -5.84 19.30 13.68
N ASP A 101 -6.24 18.66 14.77
CA ASP A 101 -5.39 18.53 15.95
C ASP A 101 -4.04 17.83 15.63
N PRO A 102 -2.97 18.09 16.38
CA PRO A 102 -1.63 17.59 16.04
C PRO A 102 -1.52 16.05 15.99
N MET A 103 -2.28 15.33 16.83
CA MET A 103 -2.21 13.88 16.89
C MET A 103 -2.88 13.26 15.67
N THR A 104 -4.12 13.64 15.39
CA THR A 104 -4.86 13.16 14.21
C THR A 104 -4.16 13.57 12.92
N ARG A 105 -3.61 14.79 12.85
CA ARG A 105 -2.84 15.26 11.69
C ARG A 105 -1.60 14.40 11.44
N LYS A 106 -0.87 14.03 12.49
CA LYS A 106 0.33 13.18 12.36
C LYS A 106 -0.04 11.81 11.80
N ALA A 107 -1.10 11.20 12.33
CA ALA A 107 -1.63 9.94 11.85
C ALA A 107 -2.05 10.05 10.37
N VAL A 108 -2.98 10.94 10.03
CA VAL A 108 -3.46 11.10 8.65
C VAL A 108 -2.31 11.37 7.67
N ARG A 109 -1.33 12.21 8.04
CA ARG A 109 -0.15 12.47 7.20
C ARG A 109 0.71 11.22 6.97
N GLN A 110 0.95 10.42 8.00
CA GLN A 110 1.73 9.18 7.88
C GLN A 110 1.02 8.17 6.95
N LEU A 111 -0.31 8.06 7.04
CA LEU A 111 -1.07 7.16 6.18
C LEU A 111 -1.06 7.64 4.73
N ILE A 112 -1.27 8.93 4.49
CA ILE A 112 -1.17 9.53 3.15
C ILE A 112 0.24 9.33 2.57
N ALA A 113 1.29 9.53 3.37
CA ALA A 113 2.66 9.32 2.92
C ALA A 113 2.90 7.86 2.52
N ARG A 114 2.46 6.89 3.34
CA ARG A 114 2.54 5.46 3.03
C ARG A 114 1.74 5.11 1.77
N PHE A 115 0.53 5.64 1.66
CA PHE A 115 -0.34 5.45 0.50
C PHE A 115 0.33 5.90 -0.81
N PHE A 116 1.06 7.02 -0.80
CA PHE A 116 1.82 7.49 -1.97
C PHE A 116 3.18 6.82 -2.14
N SER A 117 3.86 6.37 -1.09
CA SER A 117 5.15 5.67 -1.18
C SER A 117 5.00 4.25 -1.75
N VAL A 118 3.89 3.59 -1.45
CA VAL A 118 3.49 2.27 -1.99
C VAL A 118 3.42 2.30 -3.53
N GLY A 119 3.07 3.45 -4.13
CA GLY A 119 3.09 3.62 -5.59
C GLY A 119 4.49 3.85 -6.19
N ALA A 120 5.44 4.36 -5.39
CA ALA A 120 6.80 4.66 -5.84
C ALA A 120 7.70 3.42 -5.84
N GLU A 121 7.57 2.57 -4.82
CA GLU A 121 8.40 1.37 -4.64
C GLU A 121 8.20 0.36 -5.79
N VAL A 122 6.97 0.21 -6.27
CA VAL A 122 6.67 -0.71 -7.37
C VAL A 122 6.98 -0.12 -8.75
N LEU A 123 7.02 1.21 -8.89
CA LEU A 123 7.59 1.83 -10.10
C LEU A 123 9.08 1.50 -10.19
N VAL A 124 9.79 1.55 -9.06
CA VAL A 124 11.20 1.15 -8.96
C VAL A 124 11.38 -0.34 -9.25
N SER A 125 10.57 -1.23 -8.66
CA SER A 125 10.65 -2.68 -8.92
C SER A 125 10.35 -3.03 -10.38
N ARG A 126 9.34 -2.42 -11.00
CA ARG A 126 9.06 -2.66 -12.44
C ARG A 126 10.12 -2.09 -13.37
N THR A 127 10.75 -0.96 -13.00
CA THR A 127 11.92 -0.49 -13.75
C THR A 127 13.13 -1.38 -13.54
N ALA A 128 13.34 -1.93 -12.33
CA ALA A 128 14.43 -2.87 -12.05
C ALA A 128 14.24 -4.19 -12.82
N GLU A 129 13.03 -4.76 -12.81
CA GLU A 129 12.67 -5.95 -13.61
C GLU A 129 12.81 -5.68 -15.12
N ALA A 130 12.32 -4.52 -15.62
CA ALA A 130 12.45 -4.15 -17.03
C ALA A 130 13.90 -3.84 -17.45
N LEU A 131 14.76 -3.48 -16.50
CA LEU A 131 16.19 -3.24 -16.70
C LEU A 131 17.05 -4.48 -16.39
N GLY A 132 16.43 -5.62 -16.02
CA GLY A 132 17.14 -6.86 -15.70
C GLY A 132 18.05 -6.75 -14.46
N ILE A 133 17.76 -5.83 -13.55
CA ILE A 133 18.48 -5.70 -12.28
C ILE A 133 17.85 -6.69 -11.31
N ASP A 134 18.44 -7.87 -11.25
CA ASP A 134 18.09 -8.94 -10.31
C ASP A 134 18.40 -8.51 -8.87
N GLN A 135 17.38 -8.39 -8.02
CA GLN A 135 17.53 -8.06 -6.59
C GLN A 135 17.76 -9.30 -5.71
N ASP A 136 17.84 -10.50 -6.29
CA ASP A 136 17.95 -11.76 -5.52
C ASP A 136 19.40 -12.17 -5.19
N LYS A 137 20.38 -11.28 -5.38
CA LYS A 137 21.81 -11.59 -5.15
C LYS A 137 22.38 -11.22 -3.78
N ASP A 138 21.61 -10.57 -2.91
CA ASP A 138 22.14 -10.11 -1.61
C ASP A 138 21.73 -11.00 -0.42
N ASP A 139 21.03 -12.12 -0.64
CA ASP A 139 20.55 -13.02 0.43
C ASP A 139 21.17 -14.43 0.40
N GLU A 140 22.30 -14.62 -0.30
CA GLU A 140 23.09 -15.86 -0.18
C GLU A 140 23.95 -15.77 1.10
N PRO A 141 23.69 -16.59 2.14
CA PRO A 141 24.52 -16.57 3.34
C PRO A 141 25.93 -17.05 2.97
N PRO A 142 26.99 -16.51 3.59
CA PRO A 142 28.35 -16.86 3.21
C PRO A 142 28.56 -18.37 3.37
N GLU A 143 28.91 -19.04 2.26
CA GLU A 143 29.35 -20.43 2.27
C GLU A 143 30.44 -20.57 3.33
N LYS A 144 30.17 -21.39 4.35
CA LYS A 144 31.19 -21.82 5.28
C LYS A 144 32.17 -22.68 4.50
N SER A 145 33.32 -22.11 4.18
CA SER A 145 34.49 -22.86 3.73
C SER A 145 34.89 -23.85 4.84
N ILE A 146 34.44 -25.10 4.71
CA ILE A 146 35.02 -26.22 5.43
C ILE A 146 36.32 -26.54 4.68
N THR A 147 37.45 -26.06 5.19
CA THR A 147 38.75 -26.65 4.88
C THR A 147 39.01 -27.73 5.93
N SER A 148 38.85 -28.98 5.52
CA SER A 148 39.53 -30.11 6.17
C SER A 148 40.94 -30.24 5.57
N GLU A 149 41.89 -30.51 6.47
CA GLU A 149 43.33 -30.77 6.29
C GLU A 149 44.27 -29.57 6.11
#